data_AF-A0YMI6-F1
#
_entry.id   AF-A0YMI6-F1
#
_cell.length_a   1.000
_cell.length_b   1.000
_cell.length_c   1.000
_cell.angle_alpha   90.00
_cell.angle_beta   90.00
_cell.angle_gamma   90.00
#
_symmetry.space_group_name_H-M   'P 1'
#
loop_
_entity.id
_entity.type
_entity.pdbx_description
1 polymer ?
#
loop_
_entity_poly.entity_id
_entity_poly.type
_entity_poly.pdbx_seq_one_letter_code
_entity_poly.pdbx_strand_id
1 'polypeptide(L)'
;MVLEINPNHRSETSEHDHTACTAPIGFTAEELEQLSWGSRGIFQQMPASGEGYECYGYRDKCYGHSEVIQAIISICSEWAKLYKKPRIGIGNISLTNGGPMEPHSSHQHGLDVDIAPIANTEEEIPLTWYDSKYSRDRTQQLVDLIHNNTILGVKVILFNDPDIKGVEPWAGHDNHLHVSFLPPGINSAPYSSDQNGDLRLVIPPMQGERVRQLQEDLANVGIAITADGIFGKQTDAAVRKFQAEQGLQVDGIVGFVTQTKLDQLNSRQSRGGSDQPSNLTLQDVIDQNQSISFDDINSGLLFEDQLFCAEIQTILRGNHLLEDVDGIYGLKTQAALRKFKTNHQLSGGDVLGATTAKALLDAKPSAGILPNWQGGDKQAAVQAIIQEANRQNITSQAQIAYIVATVQHETAESFQPVKESYYLGEPAGENHRQTLRYYPYYGRGYVQLTWDYNYRKYSDILGLDLVNNPDLVMRPDISLFILVHGMKWGAFTTLKLDDYISDNSVDFWSARKIINGMDQAERIQTYAMNWQTQLG
;
A
#
# COMPACT_ATOMS: atom_id res chain seq x y z
N MET A 1 15.16 42.65 55.22
CA MET A 1 15.11 43.94 54.50
C MET A 1 16.26 43.93 53.50
N VAL A 2 15.94 44.30 52.27
CA VAL A 2 16.81 44.48 51.09
C VAL A 2 17.25 43.20 50.36
N LEU A 3 16.58 43.04 49.21
CA LEU A 3 16.89 42.22 48.05
C LEU A 3 18.20 42.68 47.39
N GLU A 4 18.93 41.76 46.77
CA GLU A 4 19.45 41.98 45.42
C GLU A 4 19.67 40.65 44.70
N ILE A 5 19.32 40.64 43.42
CA ILE A 5 19.12 39.49 42.54
C ILE A 5 20.25 39.49 41.49
N ASN A 6 20.55 38.28 41.00
CA ASN A 6 21.06 37.91 39.66
C ASN A 6 22.57 37.86 39.40
N PRO A 7 23.00 37.11 38.36
CA PRO A 7 22.65 35.74 37.95
C PRO A 7 23.92 34.92 37.64
N ASN A 8 23.87 33.59 37.81
CA ASN A 8 24.60 32.57 37.02
C ASN A 8 24.77 31.31 37.88
N HIS A 9 23.77 30.43 37.82
CA HIS A 9 23.96 29.05 38.24
C HIS A 9 23.69 28.15 37.04
N ARG A 10 24.79 27.84 36.32
CA ARG A 10 24.98 26.52 35.74
C ARG A 10 25.19 25.57 36.92
N SER A 11 24.30 24.62 37.10
CA SER A 11 24.55 23.45 37.93
C SER A 11 24.52 22.23 37.02
N GLU A 12 25.67 21.58 36.93
CA GLU A 12 25.88 20.27 36.35
C GLU A 12 25.30 19.18 37.27
N THR A 13 24.68 18.20 36.63
CA THR A 13 24.69 16.77 36.93
C THR A 13 24.26 16.28 38.33
N SER A 14 23.08 15.66 38.37
CA SER A 14 22.94 14.36 39.04
C SER A 14 22.40 13.36 38.01
N GLU A 15 23.25 12.41 37.66
CA GLU A 15 22.98 11.26 36.80
C GLU A 15 21.78 10.45 37.30
N HIS A 16 20.73 10.37 36.50
CA HIS A 16 19.87 9.20 36.48
C HIS A 16 20.23 8.38 35.26
N ASP A 17 20.94 7.29 35.58
CA ASP A 17 21.28 6.16 34.74
C ASP A 17 20.02 5.60 34.08
N HIS A 18 19.77 6.02 32.84
CA HIS A 18 18.94 5.27 31.91
C HIS A 18 19.89 4.41 31.09
N THR A 19 20.11 3.20 31.59
CA THR A 19 20.65 2.06 30.85
C THR A 19 20.23 2.14 29.38
N ALA A 20 21.23 2.28 28.51
CA ALA A 20 21.09 2.12 27.07
C ALA A 20 20.36 0.79 26.81
N CYS A 21 19.19 0.87 26.19
CA CYS A 21 18.50 -0.31 25.71
C CYS A 21 19.37 -0.89 24.58
N THR A 22 20.06 -1.99 24.89
CA THR A 22 20.84 -2.77 23.95
C THR A 22 19.95 -3.20 22.80
N ALA A 23 20.39 -2.91 21.58
CA ALA A 23 19.76 -3.40 20.36
C ALA A 23 19.63 -4.94 20.38
N PRO A 24 18.49 -5.46 19.96
CA PRO A 24 18.45 -6.58 19.05
C PRO A 24 17.91 -6.11 17.70
N ILE A 25 18.17 -6.89 16.66
CA ILE A 25 17.72 -6.71 15.27
C ILE A 25 18.68 -5.85 14.43
N GLY A 26 19.75 -6.49 13.94
CA GLY A 26 20.26 -6.39 12.55
C GLY A 26 20.55 -5.04 11.89
N PHE A 27 20.39 -3.92 12.59
CA PHE A 27 20.59 -2.56 12.09
C PHE A 27 21.39 -1.78 13.13
N THR A 28 22.26 -0.92 12.61
CA THR A 28 23.13 -0.03 13.38
C THR A 28 22.35 1.18 13.90
N ALA A 29 22.84 1.82 14.97
CA ALA A 29 22.27 3.05 15.49
C ALA A 29 22.25 4.19 14.44
N GLU A 30 23.23 4.20 13.53
CA GLU A 30 23.34 5.14 12.41
C GLU A 30 22.24 4.89 11.35
N GLU A 31 21.86 3.63 11.09
CA GLU A 31 20.72 3.28 10.23
C GLU A 31 19.38 3.67 10.87
N LEU A 32 19.23 3.50 12.18
CA LEU A 32 18.04 3.95 12.92
C LEU A 32 17.93 5.48 12.95
N GLU A 33 19.06 6.19 13.06
CA GLU A 33 19.11 7.66 13.03
C GLU A 33 18.79 8.19 11.60
N GLN A 34 19.32 7.57 10.54
CA GLN A 34 18.97 7.92 9.15
C GLN A 34 17.51 7.59 8.77
N LEU A 35 16.93 6.53 9.33
CA LEU A 35 15.52 6.16 9.12
C LEU A 35 14.52 7.03 9.90
N SER A 36 14.94 7.59 11.04
CA SER A 36 14.12 8.53 11.84
C SER A 36 14.02 9.93 11.23
N TRP A 37 14.96 10.30 10.35
CA TRP A 37 14.93 11.54 9.58
C TRP A 37 14.00 11.49 8.35
N GLY A 38 13.51 10.31 7.98
CA GLY A 38 12.75 10.07 6.74
C GLY A 38 11.22 10.22 6.85
N SER A 39 10.64 10.37 8.03
CA SER A 39 9.20 10.52 8.24
C SER A 39 8.71 11.96 7.98
N ARG A 40 8.95 12.46 6.76
CA ARG A 40 8.25 13.63 6.19
C ARG A 40 7.45 13.16 4.99
N GLY A 41 6.43 12.34 5.20
CA GLY A 41 5.35 12.16 4.22
C GLY A 41 4.46 13.40 4.22
N ILE A 42 3.86 13.78 3.08
CA ILE A 42 2.80 14.81 3.14
C ILE A 42 1.70 14.28 4.03
N PHE A 43 1.35 15.08 5.02
CA PHE A 43 0.19 14.79 5.82
C PHE A 43 -1.08 14.90 4.97
N GLN A 44 -1.92 13.88 5.07
CA GLN A 44 -3.22 13.87 4.45
C GLN A 44 -4.14 14.82 5.23
N GLN A 45 -4.89 15.65 4.52
CA GLN A 45 -5.93 16.44 5.16
C GLN A 45 -7.10 15.53 5.55
N MET A 46 -7.53 15.62 6.81
CA MET A 46 -8.78 15.03 7.26
C MET A 46 -9.95 15.62 6.44
N PRO A 47 -10.85 14.78 5.89
CA PRO A 47 -12.04 15.28 5.24
C PRO A 47 -12.88 16.14 6.20
N ALA A 48 -13.56 17.16 5.67
CA ALA A 48 -14.31 18.12 6.49
C ALA A 48 -15.34 17.45 7.42
N SER A 49 -15.92 16.37 6.94
CA SER A 49 -16.95 15.58 7.60
C SER A 49 -16.99 14.19 6.96
N GLY A 50 -17.49 13.21 7.69
CA GLY A 50 -17.74 11.87 7.18
C GLY A 50 -18.75 11.13 8.03
N GLU A 51 -18.81 9.82 7.85
CA GLU A 51 -19.66 8.96 8.67
C GLU A 51 -19.20 9.02 10.14
N GLY A 52 -20.08 9.47 11.03
CA GLY A 52 -19.81 9.53 12.47
C GLY A 52 -18.95 10.70 12.96
N TYR A 53 -18.50 11.62 12.10
CA TYR A 53 -17.69 12.77 12.53
C TYR A 53 -17.91 14.06 11.74
N GLU A 54 -17.46 15.17 12.34
CA GLU A 54 -17.27 16.47 11.69
C GLU A 54 -15.99 17.14 12.23
N CYS A 55 -15.21 17.74 11.34
CA CYS A 55 -14.05 18.53 11.76
C CYS A 55 -14.51 19.91 12.26
N TYR A 56 -13.95 20.38 13.38
CA TYR A 56 -14.15 21.72 13.90
C TYR A 56 -12.81 22.48 14.03
N GLY A 57 -12.90 23.82 14.04
CA GLY A 57 -11.71 24.68 14.06
C GLY A 57 -11.12 24.94 12.67
N TYR A 58 -9.81 25.22 12.61
CA TYR A 58 -9.15 25.66 11.39
C TYR A 58 -8.67 24.47 10.53
N ARG A 59 -9.11 24.43 9.27
CA ARG A 59 -8.83 23.33 8.33
C ARG A 59 -7.36 23.19 7.93
N ASP A 60 -6.57 24.26 8.06
CA ASP A 60 -5.12 24.26 7.86
C ASP A 60 -4.37 23.48 8.97
N LYS A 61 -5.06 23.13 10.07
CA LYS A 61 -4.55 22.34 11.19
C LYS A 61 -5.05 20.89 11.21
N CYS A 62 -5.78 20.43 10.21
CA CYS A 62 -6.33 19.07 10.17
C CYS A 62 -5.55 18.15 9.22
N TYR A 63 -4.23 18.15 9.32
CA TYR A 63 -3.36 17.29 8.51
C TYR A 63 -2.65 16.28 9.41
N GLY A 64 -2.59 15.00 9.02
CA GLY A 64 -1.80 13.99 9.73
C GLY A 64 -1.24 12.91 8.81
N HIS A 65 -0.48 11.96 9.35
CA HIS A 65 -0.11 10.76 8.61
C HIS A 65 -1.36 10.05 8.06
N SER A 66 -1.25 9.42 6.88
CA SER A 66 -2.37 8.69 6.26
C SER A 66 -2.99 7.65 7.21
N GLU A 67 -2.16 6.95 7.96
CA GLU A 67 -2.55 5.94 8.94
C GLU A 67 -3.28 6.56 10.12
N VAL A 68 -2.89 7.77 10.53
CA VAL A 68 -3.59 8.54 11.56
C VAL A 68 -4.96 8.97 11.05
N ILE A 69 -5.04 9.51 9.83
CA ILE A 69 -6.31 9.89 9.21
C ILE A 69 -7.24 8.67 9.05
N GLN A 70 -6.71 7.53 8.61
CA GLN A 70 -7.47 6.29 8.49
C GLN A 70 -7.92 5.75 9.84
N ALA A 71 -7.07 5.77 10.87
CA ALA A 71 -7.42 5.38 12.23
C ALA A 71 -8.58 6.23 12.76
N ILE A 72 -8.50 7.56 12.61
CA ILE A 72 -9.58 8.47 13.02
C ILE A 72 -10.87 8.15 12.26
N ILE A 73 -10.82 8.03 10.93
CA ILE A 73 -12.02 7.70 10.13
C ILE A 73 -12.63 6.37 10.57
N SER A 74 -11.82 5.33 10.81
CA SER A 74 -12.30 4.03 11.24
C SER A 74 -12.96 4.08 12.63
N ILE A 75 -12.35 4.78 13.59
CA ILE A 75 -12.92 5.00 14.93
C ILE A 75 -14.29 5.69 14.80
N CYS A 76 -14.39 6.71 13.94
CA CYS A 76 -15.64 7.42 13.71
C CYS A 76 -16.70 6.59 12.99
N SER A 77 -16.32 5.73 12.05
CA SER A 77 -17.24 4.77 11.43
C SER A 77 -17.76 3.74 12.44
N GLU A 78 -16.94 3.25 13.36
CA GLU A 78 -17.42 2.38 14.45
C GLU A 78 -18.37 3.12 15.40
N TRP A 79 -18.06 4.38 15.72
CA TRP A 79 -18.95 5.23 16.50
C TRP A 79 -20.32 5.43 15.84
N ALA A 80 -20.36 5.63 14.53
CA ALA A 80 -21.60 5.83 13.78
C ALA A 80 -22.55 4.62 13.86
N LYS A 81 -22.02 3.41 14.10
CA LYS A 81 -22.81 2.20 14.33
C LYS A 81 -23.52 2.22 15.67
N LEU A 82 -22.94 2.89 16.67
CA LEU A 82 -23.49 3.02 18.02
C LEU A 82 -24.46 4.20 18.12
N TYR A 83 -24.11 5.33 17.50
CA TYR A 83 -24.84 6.59 17.62
C TYR A 83 -24.96 7.30 16.27
N LYS A 84 -26.20 7.64 15.87
CA LYS A 84 -26.43 8.54 14.72
C LYS A 84 -26.06 9.99 15.05
N LYS A 85 -26.29 10.40 16.31
CA LYS A 85 -25.90 11.68 16.91
C LYS A 85 -25.58 11.49 18.40
N PRO A 86 -24.68 12.31 18.97
CA PRO A 86 -23.85 13.31 18.27
C PRO A 86 -22.73 12.62 17.48
N ARG A 87 -22.28 13.24 16.39
CA ARG A 87 -21.04 12.84 15.72
C ARG A 87 -19.83 13.25 16.57
N ILE A 88 -18.70 12.60 16.35
CA ILE A 88 -17.43 12.95 16.97
C ILE A 88 -16.91 14.25 16.35
N GLY A 89 -16.56 15.23 17.19
CA GLY A 89 -15.85 16.43 16.75
C GLY A 89 -14.37 16.15 16.64
N ILE A 90 -13.78 16.34 15.44
CA ILE A 90 -12.34 16.21 15.19
C ILE A 90 -11.71 17.61 15.12
N GLY A 91 -10.74 17.87 15.99
CA GLY A 91 -10.06 19.14 16.16
C GLY A 91 -8.72 19.21 15.43
N ASN A 92 -7.71 19.76 16.11
CA ASN A 92 -6.38 19.99 15.52
C ASN A 92 -5.65 18.63 15.40
N ILE A 93 -4.92 18.44 14.31
CA ILE A 93 -4.09 17.25 14.05
C ILE A 93 -2.64 17.69 13.88
N SER A 94 -2.34 18.42 12.80
CA SER A 94 -1.11 19.17 12.58
C SER A 94 -1.26 20.07 11.36
N LEU A 95 -0.26 20.92 11.08
CA LEU A 95 -0.18 21.70 9.85
C LEU A 95 0.12 20.81 8.64
N THR A 96 -0.11 21.27 7.41
CA THR A 96 0.10 20.49 6.16
C THR A 96 1.47 19.81 6.02
N ASN A 97 2.51 20.37 6.64
CA ASN A 97 3.86 19.81 6.65
C ASN A 97 4.38 19.56 8.08
N GLY A 98 3.49 19.56 9.07
CA GLY A 98 3.86 19.56 10.47
C GLY A 98 4.49 20.86 10.95
N GLY A 99 5.28 20.76 12.01
CA GLY A 99 5.97 21.87 12.66
C GLY A 99 5.22 22.47 13.85
N PRO A 100 5.86 23.41 14.57
CA PRO A 100 5.33 23.99 15.81
C PRO A 100 3.92 24.53 15.65
N MET A 101 3.02 24.11 16.54
CA MET A 101 1.64 24.56 16.58
C MET A 101 1.34 25.15 17.95
N GLU A 102 0.98 26.43 18.00
CA GLU A 102 0.53 27.07 19.23
C GLU A 102 -0.97 26.83 19.44
N PRO A 103 -1.43 26.53 20.68
CA PRO A 103 -0.64 26.36 21.90
C PRO A 103 -0.12 24.93 22.13
N HIS A 104 -0.43 23.97 21.26
CA HIS A 104 -0.17 22.54 21.48
C HIS A 104 1.14 22.07 20.83
N SER A 105 2.21 22.06 21.63
CA SER A 105 3.56 21.70 21.18
C SER A 105 3.74 20.27 20.67
N SER A 106 2.80 19.35 20.84
CA SER A 106 2.88 17.97 20.35
C SER A 106 2.48 17.80 18.88
N HIS A 107 1.51 18.59 18.39
CA HIS A 107 0.88 18.52 17.05
C HIS A 107 1.80 18.91 15.86
N GLN A 108 3.08 18.59 15.96
CA GLN A 108 4.08 18.93 14.97
C GLN A 108 4.30 17.83 13.94
N HIS A 109 3.92 16.60 14.26
CA HIS A 109 4.33 15.43 13.48
C HIS A 109 3.15 14.69 12.85
N GLY A 110 1.93 15.25 12.89
CA GLY A 110 0.77 14.62 12.28
C GLY A 110 0.38 13.29 12.91
N LEU A 111 0.79 13.07 14.17
CA LEU A 111 0.52 11.87 14.98
C LEU A 111 -0.47 12.14 16.11
N ASP A 112 -0.90 13.38 16.28
CA ASP A 112 -1.74 13.83 17.37
C ASP A 112 -3.08 14.28 16.82
N VAL A 113 -4.16 14.13 17.60
CA VAL A 113 -5.48 14.67 17.26
C VAL A 113 -6.23 15.10 18.52
N ASP A 114 -6.81 16.30 18.49
CA ASP A 114 -7.75 16.76 19.49
C ASP A 114 -9.16 16.25 19.16
N ILE A 115 -9.83 15.60 20.10
CA ILE A 115 -11.19 15.08 19.92
C ILE A 115 -12.13 15.68 20.95
N ALA A 116 -13.31 16.13 20.52
CA ALA A 116 -14.30 16.76 21.39
C ALA A 116 -14.91 15.73 22.38
N PRO A 117 -15.15 16.10 23.65
CA PRO A 117 -15.92 15.28 24.60
C PRO A 117 -17.37 15.11 24.13
N ILE A 118 -18.01 14.00 24.51
CA ILE A 118 -19.32 13.64 23.96
C ILE A 118 -20.48 14.13 24.82
N ALA A 119 -21.50 14.72 24.18
CA ALA A 119 -22.72 15.16 24.85
C ALA A 119 -23.62 13.98 25.26
N ASN A 120 -24.43 14.16 26.31
CA ASN A 120 -25.51 13.25 26.69
C ASN A 120 -26.80 13.45 25.87
N THR A 121 -26.85 14.49 25.04
CA THR A 121 -27.92 14.77 24.07
C THR A 121 -27.46 14.43 22.64
N GLU A 122 -28.24 14.79 21.62
CA GLU A 122 -27.83 14.72 20.21
C GLU A 122 -27.07 15.98 19.74
N GLU A 123 -26.82 16.93 20.63
CA GLU A 123 -26.15 18.20 20.32
C GLU A 123 -24.65 18.01 20.05
N GLU A 124 -24.12 18.69 19.04
CA GLU A 124 -22.69 18.74 18.69
C GLU A 124 -22.14 20.10 19.12
N ILE A 125 -21.85 20.24 20.42
CA ILE A 125 -21.46 21.51 21.06
C ILE A 125 -20.11 21.38 21.77
N PRO A 126 -19.35 22.48 21.94
CA PRO A 126 -18.17 22.50 22.80
C PRO A 126 -18.54 22.17 24.25
N LEU A 127 -17.73 21.34 24.90
CA LEU A 127 -17.97 20.85 26.26
C LEU A 127 -16.69 20.79 27.07
N THR A 128 -16.85 20.89 28.39
CA THR A 128 -15.89 20.48 29.41
C THR A 128 -16.42 19.27 30.18
N TRP A 129 -15.57 18.48 30.83
CA TRP A 129 -16.02 17.28 31.55
C TRP A 129 -16.94 17.56 32.75
N TYR A 130 -17.00 18.80 33.23
CA TYR A 130 -17.90 19.23 34.31
C TYR A 130 -19.19 19.90 33.81
N ASP A 131 -19.41 19.98 32.50
CA ASP A 131 -20.67 20.49 31.95
C ASP A 131 -21.83 19.52 32.20
N SER A 132 -23.01 20.05 32.49
CA SER A 132 -24.22 19.23 32.72
C SER A 132 -24.68 18.44 31.49
N LYS A 133 -24.23 18.85 30.30
CA LYS A 133 -24.50 18.17 29.02
C LYS A 133 -23.41 17.17 28.63
N TYR A 134 -22.31 17.06 29.36
CA TYR A 134 -21.27 16.07 29.11
C TYR A 134 -21.74 14.65 29.47
N SER A 135 -21.36 13.65 28.67
CA SER A 135 -21.62 12.23 28.92
C SER A 135 -20.33 11.49 29.15
N ARG A 136 -20.11 11.11 30.41
CA ARG A 136 -18.98 10.27 30.82
C ARG A 136 -19.02 8.91 30.16
N ASP A 137 -20.17 8.22 30.19
CA ASP A 137 -20.32 6.88 29.62
C ASP A 137 -20.01 6.84 28.11
N ARG A 138 -20.55 7.81 27.35
CA ARG A 138 -20.27 7.92 25.91
C ARG A 138 -18.81 8.26 25.63
N THR A 139 -18.21 9.10 26.47
CA THR A 139 -16.79 9.45 26.34
C THR A 139 -15.90 8.25 26.68
N GLN A 140 -16.26 7.42 27.68
CA GLN A 140 -15.54 6.17 27.95
C GLN A 140 -15.62 5.21 26.75
N GLN A 141 -16.79 5.04 26.14
CA GLN A 141 -16.94 4.21 24.94
C GLN A 141 -16.09 4.73 23.77
N LEU A 142 -15.99 6.05 23.60
CA LEU A 142 -15.10 6.64 22.61
C LEU A 142 -13.62 6.33 22.92
N VAL A 143 -13.19 6.46 24.17
CA VAL A 143 -11.83 6.09 24.60
C VAL A 143 -11.55 4.61 24.34
N ASP A 144 -12.52 3.73 24.62
CA ASP A 144 -12.39 2.30 24.35
C ASP A 144 -12.28 2.02 22.85
N LEU A 145 -13.04 2.71 21.99
CA LEU A 145 -12.90 2.61 20.53
C LEU A 145 -11.54 3.10 20.05
N ILE A 146 -11.02 4.19 20.63
CA ILE A 146 -9.70 4.72 20.30
C ILE A 146 -8.62 3.72 20.67
N HIS A 147 -8.64 3.12 21.85
CA HIS A 147 -7.66 2.09 22.25
C HIS A 147 -7.76 0.80 21.44
N ASN A 148 -8.98 0.38 21.08
CA ASN A 148 -9.22 -0.86 20.35
C ASN A 148 -9.14 -0.71 18.82
N ASN A 149 -8.82 0.47 18.31
CA ASN A 149 -8.69 0.68 16.86
C ASN A 149 -7.60 -0.24 16.28
N THR A 150 -7.85 -0.80 15.09
CA THR A 150 -6.98 -1.82 14.48
C THR A 150 -5.94 -1.24 13.54
N ILE A 151 -5.92 0.08 13.33
CA ILE A 151 -5.10 0.75 12.32
C ILE A 151 -3.81 1.29 12.92
N LEU A 152 -3.89 2.01 14.05
CA LEU A 152 -2.74 2.66 14.64
C LEU A 152 -2.75 2.58 16.17
N GLY A 153 -1.68 2.05 16.76
CA GLY A 153 -1.55 1.96 18.22
C GLY A 153 -1.56 3.35 18.86
N VAL A 154 -2.17 3.47 20.03
CA VAL A 154 -2.26 4.72 20.78
C VAL A 154 -1.07 4.80 21.74
N LYS A 155 -0.33 5.91 21.69
CA LYS A 155 0.77 6.20 22.61
C LYS A 155 0.23 6.69 23.96
N VAL A 156 -0.67 7.67 23.91
CA VAL A 156 -1.29 8.26 25.09
C VAL A 156 -2.59 8.97 24.70
N ILE A 157 -3.53 9.03 25.63
CA ILE A 157 -4.71 9.90 25.54
C ILE A 157 -4.67 10.82 26.77
N LEU A 158 -4.63 12.15 26.58
CA LEU A 158 -4.71 13.10 27.68
C LEU A 158 -6.13 13.62 27.84
N PHE A 159 -6.68 13.49 29.03
CA PHE A 159 -8.00 14.03 29.39
C PHE A 159 -8.17 14.12 30.91
N ASN A 160 -8.79 15.20 31.39
CA ASN A 160 -8.80 15.51 32.84
C ASN A 160 -10.00 14.97 33.63
N ASP A 161 -10.97 14.30 32.99
CA ASP A 161 -12.03 13.63 33.74
C ASP A 161 -11.44 12.50 34.60
N PRO A 162 -11.51 12.59 35.94
CA PRO A 162 -10.83 11.64 36.83
C PRO A 162 -11.45 10.23 36.81
N ASP A 163 -12.67 10.10 36.29
CA ASP A 163 -13.41 8.85 36.30
C ASP A 163 -13.22 8.05 35.00
N ILE A 164 -12.75 8.66 33.91
CA ILE A 164 -12.45 7.99 32.63
C ILE A 164 -11.18 7.12 32.79
N LYS A 165 -11.23 5.90 32.24
CA LYS A 165 -10.11 4.94 32.22
C LYS A 165 -9.40 4.94 30.88
N GLY A 166 -8.10 4.64 30.90
CA GLY A 166 -7.26 4.63 29.70
C GLY A 166 -6.78 6.03 29.25
N VAL A 167 -6.86 7.03 30.13
CA VAL A 167 -6.39 8.40 29.89
C VAL A 167 -5.42 8.85 30.98
N GLU A 168 -4.58 9.84 30.67
CA GLU A 168 -3.67 10.49 31.62
C GLU A 168 -4.08 11.96 31.81
N PRO A 169 -4.10 12.49 33.05
CA PRO A 169 -4.43 13.90 33.28
C PRO A 169 -3.26 14.82 32.92
N TRP A 170 -3.56 15.94 32.25
CA TRP A 170 -2.59 16.98 31.95
C TRP A 170 -3.26 18.37 31.90
N ALA A 171 -2.58 19.40 32.41
CA ALA A 171 -3.14 20.75 32.49
C ALA A 171 -3.64 21.24 31.11
N GLY A 172 -4.89 21.74 31.04
CA GLY A 172 -5.50 22.25 29.81
C GLY A 172 -6.37 21.27 29.03
N HIS A 173 -6.49 20.01 29.45
CA HIS A 173 -7.25 18.96 28.76
C HIS A 173 -8.63 18.70 29.39
N ASP A 174 -9.32 19.75 29.84
CA ASP A 174 -10.66 19.65 30.43
C ASP A 174 -11.78 19.60 29.37
N ASN A 175 -11.46 20.04 28.14
CA ASN A 175 -12.42 20.30 27.07
C ASN A 175 -12.15 19.53 25.76
N HIS A 176 -11.13 18.67 25.73
CA HIS A 176 -10.79 17.81 24.60
C HIS A 176 -9.95 16.62 25.07
N LEU A 177 -10.06 15.50 24.35
CA LEU A 177 -9.14 14.38 24.45
C LEU A 177 -7.98 14.65 23.48
N HIS A 178 -6.75 14.77 23.97
CA HIS A 178 -5.56 14.79 23.13
C HIS A 178 -5.10 13.37 22.89
N VAL A 179 -5.26 12.85 21.68
CA VAL A 179 -4.86 11.48 21.32
C VAL A 179 -3.55 11.54 20.56
N SER A 180 -2.49 10.95 21.12
CA SER A 180 -1.24 10.72 20.39
C SER A 180 -1.19 9.27 19.93
N PHE A 181 -1.03 9.07 18.63
CA PHE A 181 -0.74 7.76 18.06
C PHE A 181 0.76 7.46 18.12
N LEU A 182 1.09 6.17 18.12
CA LEU A 182 2.46 5.73 17.92
C LEU A 182 2.88 6.03 16.46
N PRO A 183 4.14 6.40 16.19
CA PRO A 183 4.60 6.68 14.83
C PRO A 183 4.54 5.43 13.94
N PRO A 184 4.04 5.54 12.69
CA PRO A 184 4.12 4.48 11.69
C PRO A 184 5.53 3.89 11.62
N GLY A 185 5.64 2.58 11.81
CA GLY A 185 6.90 1.86 11.69
C GLY A 185 7.86 1.93 12.89
N ILE A 186 7.55 2.68 13.96
CA ILE A 186 8.45 2.73 15.14
C ILE A 186 7.82 2.12 16.39
N ASN A 187 6.49 1.99 16.51
CA ASN A 187 5.83 1.10 17.49
C ASN A 187 4.30 0.96 17.29
N SER A 188 3.75 1.31 16.12
CA SER A 188 2.30 1.49 15.95
C SER A 188 1.61 0.39 15.11
N ALA A 189 0.91 -0.50 15.83
CA ALA A 189 -0.14 -1.45 15.38
C ALA A 189 0.31 -2.76 14.68
N PRO A 190 -0.53 -3.81 14.72
CA PRO A 190 -0.24 -5.13 15.26
C PRO A 190 0.25 -6.09 14.17
N TYR A 191 1.56 -6.18 13.94
CA TYR A 191 2.14 -7.28 13.16
C TYR A 191 2.60 -8.42 14.07
N SER A 192 1.76 -8.79 15.05
CA SER A 192 1.77 -10.18 15.48
C SER A 192 1.28 -10.97 14.29
N SER A 193 2.10 -11.90 13.83
CA SER A 193 1.70 -12.83 12.81
C SER A 193 0.48 -13.67 13.22
N ASP A 194 -0.01 -13.59 14.45
CA ASP A 194 -1.05 -14.46 15.03
C ASP A 194 -2.50 -14.00 14.71
N GLN A 195 -2.66 -12.96 13.88
CA GLN A 195 -3.93 -12.54 13.26
C GLN A 195 -4.09 -13.13 11.84
N ASN A 196 -5.26 -13.07 11.20
CA ASN A 196 -5.44 -13.51 9.81
C ASN A 196 -4.81 -12.53 8.79
N GLY A 197 -4.07 -13.03 7.79
CA GLY A 197 -3.50 -12.22 6.68
C GLY A 197 -2.16 -12.75 6.15
N ASP A 198 -1.69 -12.26 5.00
CA ASP A 198 -0.46 -12.73 4.34
C ASP A 198 0.81 -12.43 5.16
N LEU A 199 1.80 -13.34 5.13
CA LEU A 199 3.13 -13.09 5.72
C LEU A 199 4.09 -12.58 4.64
N ARG A 200 4.85 -11.52 4.91
CA ARG A 200 5.81 -10.93 3.97
C ARG A 200 6.87 -10.10 4.69
N LEU A 201 7.94 -9.76 3.99
CA LEU A 201 8.93 -8.81 4.50
C LEU A 201 8.33 -7.39 4.51
N VAL A 202 8.27 -6.80 5.71
CA VAL A 202 7.90 -5.39 5.94
C VAL A 202 8.92 -4.75 6.89
N ILE A 203 8.85 -3.43 7.10
CA ILE A 203 9.71 -2.73 8.06
C ILE A 203 8.83 -2.06 9.12
N PRO A 204 8.97 -2.41 10.42
CA PRO A 204 9.83 -3.48 10.95
C PRO A 204 9.35 -4.88 10.50
N PRO A 205 10.23 -5.91 10.45
CA PRO A 205 9.85 -7.25 9.98
C PRO A 205 8.69 -7.84 10.80
N MET A 206 7.82 -8.60 10.14
CA MET A 206 6.73 -9.32 10.81
C MET A 206 7.30 -10.32 11.80
N GLN A 207 6.68 -10.47 12.97
CA GLN A 207 7.18 -11.35 14.03
C GLN A 207 6.03 -12.12 14.69
N GLY A 208 6.31 -13.32 15.20
CA GLY A 208 5.36 -14.10 15.98
C GLY A 208 5.27 -15.57 15.60
N GLU A 209 4.24 -16.25 16.11
CA GLU A 209 4.12 -17.71 16.02
C GLU A 209 3.83 -18.17 14.59
N ARG A 210 2.97 -17.48 13.83
CA ARG A 210 2.74 -17.83 12.41
C ARG A 210 4.00 -17.66 11.55
N VAL A 211 4.89 -16.72 11.86
CA VAL A 211 6.20 -16.62 11.17
C VAL A 211 7.09 -17.79 11.53
N ARG A 212 7.14 -18.17 12.81
CA ARG A 212 7.89 -19.35 13.26
C ARG A 212 7.37 -20.62 12.59
N GLN A 213 6.05 -20.81 12.57
CA GLN A 213 5.38 -21.94 11.91
C GLN A 213 5.71 -21.98 10.41
N LEU A 214 5.65 -20.84 9.71
CA LEU A 214 6.07 -20.75 8.32
C LEU A 214 7.52 -21.22 8.12
N GLN A 215 8.43 -20.76 8.97
CA GLN A 215 9.84 -21.12 8.88
C GLN A 215 10.05 -22.63 9.13
N GLU A 216 9.31 -23.23 10.06
CA GLU A 216 9.30 -24.68 10.31
C GLU A 216 8.71 -25.46 9.12
N ASP A 217 7.60 -24.98 8.56
CA ASP A 217 6.96 -25.58 7.39
C ASP A 217 7.87 -25.55 6.15
N LEU A 218 8.56 -24.43 5.93
CA LEU A 218 9.59 -24.29 4.89
C LEU A 218 10.74 -25.27 5.11
N ALA A 219 11.20 -25.43 6.36
CA ALA A 219 12.25 -26.38 6.70
C ALA A 219 11.81 -27.83 6.43
N ASN A 220 10.56 -28.19 6.75
CA ASN A 220 10.01 -29.53 6.52
C ASN A 220 9.94 -29.89 5.03
N VAL A 221 9.64 -28.93 4.15
CA VAL A 221 9.67 -29.15 2.70
C VAL A 221 11.07 -29.04 2.08
N GLY A 222 12.13 -28.89 2.89
CA GLY A 222 13.53 -28.95 2.45
C GLY A 222 14.20 -27.60 2.17
N ILE A 223 13.57 -26.47 2.55
CA ILE A 223 14.17 -25.14 2.42
C ILE A 223 14.99 -24.83 3.68
N ALA A 224 16.29 -24.59 3.52
CA ALA A 224 17.17 -24.26 4.65
C ALA A 224 16.83 -22.88 5.23
N ILE A 225 16.35 -22.84 6.48
CA ILE A 225 16.03 -21.63 7.24
C ILE A 225 16.10 -21.89 8.76
N THR A 226 16.29 -20.85 9.56
CA THR A 226 16.16 -20.90 11.02
C THR A 226 14.78 -20.38 11.44
N ALA A 227 14.09 -21.12 12.32
CA ALA A 227 12.78 -20.74 12.84
C ALA A 227 12.90 -19.80 14.06
N ASP A 228 13.28 -18.54 13.80
CA ASP A 228 13.46 -17.50 14.82
C ASP A 228 12.20 -16.66 15.10
N GLY A 229 11.11 -16.89 14.35
CA GLY A 229 9.86 -16.16 14.46
C GLY A 229 9.92 -14.74 13.88
N ILE A 230 10.95 -14.40 13.09
CA ILE A 230 11.14 -13.08 12.48
C ILE A 230 11.15 -13.20 10.94
N PHE A 231 10.22 -12.53 10.26
CA PHE A 231 10.13 -12.50 8.80
C PHE A 231 11.12 -11.46 8.27
N GLY A 232 12.41 -11.74 8.43
CA GLY A 232 13.51 -10.92 7.92
C GLY A 232 13.92 -11.30 6.50
N LYS A 233 15.02 -10.71 6.02
CA LYS A 233 15.57 -10.97 4.66
C LYS A 233 15.81 -12.46 4.37
N GLN A 234 16.17 -13.25 5.38
CA GLN A 234 16.38 -14.69 5.22
C GLN A 234 15.07 -15.44 4.98
N THR A 235 13.99 -15.06 5.66
CA THR A 235 12.66 -15.64 5.47
C THR A 235 12.07 -15.27 4.11
N ASP A 236 12.21 -14.02 3.68
CA ASP A 236 11.82 -13.61 2.32
C ASP A 236 12.53 -14.44 1.24
N ALA A 237 13.86 -14.59 1.36
CA ALA A 237 14.63 -15.40 0.42
C ALA A 237 14.19 -16.87 0.40
N ALA A 238 13.88 -17.45 1.56
CA ALA A 238 13.38 -18.82 1.68
C ALA A 238 11.99 -18.99 1.03
N VAL A 239 11.07 -18.05 1.26
CA VAL A 239 9.73 -18.05 0.65
C VAL A 239 9.84 -17.94 -0.86
N ARG A 240 10.65 -17.02 -1.39
CA ARG A 240 10.87 -16.87 -2.84
C ARG A 240 11.46 -18.12 -3.46
N LYS A 241 12.42 -18.75 -2.77
CA LYS A 241 13.00 -20.02 -3.22
C LYS A 241 11.93 -21.12 -3.29
N PHE A 242 11.12 -21.27 -2.25
CA PHE A 242 10.01 -22.21 -2.23
C PHE A 242 9.04 -21.97 -3.40
N GLN A 243 8.59 -20.72 -3.57
CA GLN A 243 7.69 -20.33 -4.65
C GLN A 243 8.26 -20.71 -6.02
N ALA A 244 9.56 -20.44 -6.26
CA ALA A 244 10.24 -20.78 -7.50
C ALA A 244 10.29 -22.31 -7.74
N GLU A 245 10.64 -23.09 -6.72
CA GLU A 245 10.70 -24.56 -6.81
C GLU A 245 9.32 -25.20 -7.05
N GLN A 246 8.25 -24.55 -6.58
CA GLN A 246 6.88 -25.03 -6.74
C GLN A 246 6.14 -24.46 -7.97
N GLY A 247 6.81 -23.63 -8.79
CA GLY A 247 6.21 -23.00 -9.96
C GLY A 247 5.13 -21.96 -9.63
N LEU A 248 5.18 -21.37 -8.43
CA LEU A 248 4.29 -20.30 -7.99
C LEU A 248 4.82 -18.93 -8.44
N GLN A 249 4.01 -17.88 -8.27
CA GLN A 249 4.48 -16.51 -8.37
C GLN A 249 5.56 -16.25 -7.31
N VAL A 250 6.72 -15.76 -7.73
CA VAL A 250 7.88 -15.53 -6.87
C VAL A 250 7.86 -14.09 -6.34
N ASP A 251 6.93 -13.81 -5.43
CA ASP A 251 6.69 -12.47 -4.87
C ASP A 251 7.18 -12.30 -3.44
N GLY A 252 7.58 -13.38 -2.75
CA GLY A 252 7.99 -13.36 -1.35
C GLY A 252 6.83 -13.23 -0.36
N ILE A 253 5.59 -13.32 -0.84
CA ILE A 253 4.37 -13.21 -0.05
C ILE A 253 3.79 -14.60 0.23
N VAL A 254 3.65 -14.94 1.50
CA VAL A 254 2.95 -16.12 1.96
C VAL A 254 1.48 -15.79 2.15
N GLY A 255 0.78 -15.65 1.02
CA GLY A 255 -0.68 -15.61 0.99
C GLY A 255 -1.29 -16.99 0.79
N PHE A 256 -2.60 -17.03 0.55
CA PHE A 256 -3.38 -18.26 0.47
C PHE A 256 -2.76 -19.33 -0.46
N VAL A 257 -2.30 -18.93 -1.67
CA VAL A 257 -1.71 -19.85 -2.66
C VAL A 257 -0.44 -20.50 -2.11
N THR A 258 0.48 -19.68 -1.58
CA THR A 258 1.76 -20.13 -1.03
C THR A 258 1.52 -21.04 0.18
N GLN A 259 0.65 -20.64 1.11
CA GLN A 259 0.33 -21.41 2.31
C GLN A 259 -0.34 -22.74 1.97
N THR A 260 -1.36 -22.73 1.11
CA THR A 260 -2.05 -23.95 0.68
C THR A 260 -1.07 -24.93 0.06
N LYS A 261 -0.19 -24.47 -0.83
CA LYS A 261 0.81 -25.33 -1.48
C LYS A 261 1.76 -25.96 -0.46
N LEU A 262 2.19 -25.18 0.53
CA LEU A 262 3.07 -25.62 1.62
C LEU A 262 2.38 -26.69 2.49
N ASP A 263 1.13 -26.45 2.88
CA ASP A 263 0.30 -27.39 3.65
C ASP A 263 0.07 -28.72 2.89
N GLN A 264 -0.11 -28.69 1.56
CA GLN A 264 -0.23 -29.94 0.77
C GLN A 264 1.03 -30.80 0.84
N LEU A 265 2.21 -30.18 0.83
CA LEU A 265 3.47 -30.92 0.86
C LEU A 265 3.76 -31.48 2.26
N ASN A 266 3.48 -30.71 3.31
CA ASN A 266 3.63 -31.14 4.70
C ASN A 266 2.67 -32.28 5.07
N SER A 267 1.42 -32.23 4.59
CA SER A 267 0.44 -33.30 4.80
C SER A 267 0.79 -34.60 4.05
N ARG A 268 1.44 -34.51 2.87
CA ARG A 268 1.94 -35.68 2.12
C ARG A 268 3.10 -36.38 2.79
N GLN A 269 4.06 -35.63 3.35
CA GLN A 269 5.16 -36.23 4.12
C GLN A 269 4.64 -36.97 5.36
N SER A 270 3.58 -36.46 5.98
CA SER A 270 2.96 -37.06 7.17
C SER A 270 2.16 -38.35 6.88
N ARG A 271 1.71 -38.57 5.64
CA ARG A 271 0.81 -39.68 5.28
C ARG A 271 1.45 -40.85 4.53
N GLY A 272 2.74 -40.80 4.19
CA GLY A 272 3.42 -41.90 3.47
C GLY A 272 2.75 -42.21 2.13
N GLY A 273 3.07 -41.41 1.11
CA GLY A 273 2.21 -41.21 -0.07
C GLY A 273 1.90 -42.41 -0.97
N SER A 274 0.82 -42.25 -1.76
CA SER A 274 0.70 -42.76 -3.14
C SER A 274 -0.38 -42.08 -3.99
N ASP A 275 -1.32 -41.31 -3.44
CA ASP A 275 -2.35 -40.68 -4.26
C ASP A 275 -2.01 -39.21 -4.56
N GLN A 276 -1.71 -38.91 -5.84
CA GLN A 276 -1.65 -37.54 -6.33
C GLN A 276 -3.08 -37.04 -6.57
N PRO A 277 -3.58 -36.03 -5.83
CA PRO A 277 -4.72 -35.26 -6.28
C PRO A 277 -4.34 -34.52 -7.57
N SER A 278 -5.22 -34.57 -8.57
CA SER A 278 -5.06 -33.87 -9.84
C SER A 278 -5.23 -32.37 -9.61
N ASN A 279 -4.13 -31.63 -9.56
CA ASN A 279 -4.16 -30.17 -9.51
C ASN A 279 -4.58 -29.65 -10.89
N LEU A 280 -5.89 -29.55 -11.14
CA LEU A 280 -6.41 -28.95 -12.36
C LEU A 280 -5.88 -27.51 -12.50
N THR A 281 -5.33 -27.17 -13.67
CA THR A 281 -4.85 -25.81 -13.98
C THR A 281 -5.70 -25.18 -15.07
N LEU A 282 -5.60 -23.85 -15.26
CA LEU A 282 -6.20 -23.21 -16.44
C LEU A 282 -5.64 -23.77 -17.76
N GLN A 283 -4.38 -24.23 -17.77
CA GLN A 283 -3.77 -24.86 -18.93
C GLN A 283 -4.41 -26.23 -19.22
N ASP A 284 -4.73 -27.02 -18.19
CA ASP A 284 -5.44 -28.31 -18.37
C ASP A 284 -6.84 -28.12 -18.95
N VAL A 285 -7.55 -27.06 -18.56
CA VAL A 285 -8.87 -26.72 -19.15
C VAL A 285 -8.74 -26.48 -20.66
N ILE A 286 -7.64 -25.85 -21.09
CA ILE A 286 -7.35 -25.61 -22.51
C ILE A 286 -6.96 -26.91 -23.21
N ASP A 287 -5.96 -27.62 -22.69
CA ASP A 287 -5.36 -28.78 -23.32
C ASP A 287 -6.35 -29.94 -23.44
N GLN A 288 -7.24 -30.09 -22.46
CA GLN A 288 -8.27 -31.12 -22.42
C GLN A 288 -9.62 -30.65 -22.98
N ASN A 289 -9.70 -29.39 -23.45
CA ASN A 289 -10.92 -28.74 -23.95
C ASN A 289 -12.12 -28.91 -22.99
N GLN A 290 -11.86 -28.74 -21.69
CA GLN A 290 -12.88 -28.88 -20.66
C GLN A 290 -13.84 -27.69 -20.66
N SER A 291 -15.02 -27.92 -20.11
CA SER A 291 -16.08 -26.93 -19.95
C SER A 291 -16.67 -27.08 -18.55
N ILE A 292 -16.33 -26.15 -17.66
CA ILE A 292 -16.71 -26.23 -16.25
C ILE A 292 -17.76 -25.15 -15.97
N SER A 293 -18.96 -25.55 -15.53
CA SER A 293 -19.99 -24.59 -15.10
C SER A 293 -19.52 -23.83 -13.86
N PHE A 294 -19.83 -22.54 -13.76
CA PHE A 294 -19.49 -21.77 -12.55
C PHE A 294 -20.12 -22.36 -11.28
N ASP A 295 -21.27 -23.04 -11.42
CA ASP A 295 -21.93 -23.73 -10.32
C ASP A 295 -21.22 -25.04 -9.93
N ASP A 296 -20.47 -25.67 -10.84
CA ASP A 296 -19.74 -26.91 -10.59
C ASP A 296 -18.35 -26.65 -9.98
N ILE A 297 -17.80 -25.44 -10.17
CA ILE A 297 -16.58 -24.98 -9.48
C ILE A 297 -16.86 -24.75 -7.97
N ASN A 298 -18.13 -24.73 -7.52
CA ASN A 298 -18.51 -24.65 -6.09
C ASN A 298 -18.05 -25.84 -5.23
N SER A 299 -17.32 -26.81 -5.77
CA SER A 299 -16.78 -27.95 -5.01
C SER A 299 -15.46 -27.65 -4.28
N GLY A 300 -15.11 -26.38 -4.04
CA GLY A 300 -13.99 -25.91 -3.18
C GLY A 300 -13.98 -26.40 -1.72
N LEU A 301 -14.81 -27.41 -1.40
CA LEU A 301 -14.72 -28.27 -0.22
C LEU A 301 -13.56 -29.28 -0.32
N LEU A 302 -13.05 -29.58 -1.51
CA LEU A 302 -11.88 -30.43 -1.70
C LEU A 302 -10.60 -29.57 -1.80
N PHE A 303 -9.58 -29.96 -1.03
CA PHE A 303 -8.30 -29.26 -0.94
C PHE A 303 -7.52 -29.21 -2.26
N GLU A 304 -7.88 -30.08 -3.21
CA GLU A 304 -7.26 -30.17 -4.54
C GLU A 304 -7.72 -29.06 -5.50
N ASP A 305 -8.93 -28.51 -5.31
CA ASP A 305 -9.51 -27.49 -6.20
C ASP A 305 -9.21 -26.04 -5.76
N GLN A 306 -8.70 -25.87 -4.53
CA GLN A 306 -8.42 -24.55 -3.96
C GLN A 306 -7.32 -23.79 -4.70
N LEU A 307 -6.29 -24.49 -5.20
CA LEU A 307 -5.21 -23.87 -5.99
C LEU A 307 -5.69 -23.46 -7.38
N PHE A 308 -6.59 -24.24 -8.00
CA PHE A 308 -7.22 -23.88 -9.27
C PHE A 308 -8.07 -22.62 -9.12
N CYS A 309 -8.90 -22.55 -8.09
CA CYS A 309 -9.66 -21.35 -7.79
C CYS A 309 -8.75 -20.16 -7.49
N ALA A 310 -7.70 -20.36 -6.70
CA ALA A 310 -6.79 -19.29 -6.33
C ALA A 310 -5.99 -18.77 -7.53
N GLU A 311 -5.67 -19.61 -8.52
CA GLU A 311 -5.08 -19.18 -9.80
C GLU A 311 -6.03 -18.21 -10.53
N ILE A 312 -7.32 -18.57 -10.65
CA ILE A 312 -8.35 -17.71 -11.25
C ILE A 312 -8.47 -16.40 -10.48
N GLN A 313 -8.63 -16.47 -9.16
CA GLN A 313 -8.76 -15.29 -8.29
C GLN A 313 -7.53 -14.38 -8.36
N THR A 314 -6.33 -14.94 -8.47
CA THR A 314 -5.08 -14.17 -8.60
C THR A 314 -5.07 -13.35 -9.88
N ILE A 315 -5.48 -13.96 -11.00
CA ILE A 315 -5.62 -13.26 -12.29
C ILE A 315 -6.70 -12.17 -12.18
N LEU A 316 -7.87 -12.48 -11.61
CA LEU A 316 -8.96 -11.53 -11.43
C LEU A 316 -8.55 -10.35 -10.54
N ARG A 317 -7.82 -10.60 -9.45
CA ARG A 317 -7.27 -9.57 -8.57
C ARG A 317 -6.24 -8.71 -9.30
N GLY A 318 -5.32 -9.32 -10.05
CA GLY A 318 -4.34 -8.61 -10.88
C GLY A 318 -4.97 -7.73 -11.97
N ASN A 319 -6.21 -8.02 -12.36
CA ASN A 319 -7.02 -7.22 -13.28
C ASN A 319 -8.04 -6.30 -12.56
N HIS A 320 -7.92 -6.12 -11.25
CA HIS A 320 -8.78 -5.26 -10.43
C HIS A 320 -10.28 -5.65 -10.45
N LEU A 321 -10.57 -6.95 -10.58
CA LEU A 321 -11.93 -7.49 -10.59
C LEU A 321 -12.30 -8.22 -9.30
N LEU A 322 -11.31 -8.47 -8.44
CA LEU A 322 -11.48 -9.17 -7.17
C LEU A 322 -10.53 -8.57 -6.12
N GLU A 323 -10.98 -8.50 -4.87
CA GLU A 323 -10.21 -7.91 -3.76
C GLU A 323 -9.32 -8.96 -3.08
N ASP A 324 -9.90 -10.12 -2.74
CA ASP A 324 -9.24 -11.17 -1.95
C ASP A 324 -9.00 -12.45 -2.76
N VAL A 325 -7.97 -13.20 -2.38
CA VAL A 325 -7.69 -14.57 -2.86
C VAL A 325 -7.81 -15.51 -1.67
N ASP A 326 -8.91 -16.26 -1.61
CA ASP A 326 -9.25 -17.17 -0.52
C ASP A 326 -9.35 -18.64 -0.96
N GLY A 327 -9.14 -18.91 -2.26
CA GLY A 327 -9.27 -20.25 -2.86
C GLY A 327 -10.68 -20.81 -2.86
N ILE A 328 -11.68 -20.00 -2.49
CA ILE A 328 -13.08 -20.39 -2.45
C ILE A 328 -13.76 -19.81 -3.68
N TYR A 329 -14.30 -20.68 -4.55
CA TYR A 329 -15.04 -20.23 -5.72
C TYR A 329 -16.47 -19.79 -5.36
N GLY A 330 -16.57 -18.70 -4.61
CA GLY A 330 -17.84 -18.17 -4.11
C GLY A 330 -18.50 -17.18 -5.08
N LEU A 331 -19.63 -16.61 -4.64
CA LEU A 331 -20.41 -15.63 -5.42
C LEU A 331 -19.56 -14.41 -5.86
N LYS A 332 -18.58 -13.99 -5.04
CA LYS A 332 -17.64 -12.91 -5.39
C LYS A 332 -16.77 -13.28 -6.59
N THR A 333 -16.15 -14.46 -6.58
CA THR A 333 -15.31 -14.96 -7.70
C THR A 333 -16.14 -15.16 -8.96
N GLN A 334 -17.35 -15.71 -8.84
CA GLN A 334 -18.28 -15.83 -9.97
C GLN A 334 -18.62 -14.47 -10.58
N ALA A 335 -18.97 -13.48 -9.76
CA ALA A 335 -19.30 -12.13 -10.22
C ALA A 335 -18.09 -11.47 -10.91
N ALA A 336 -16.89 -11.61 -10.33
CA ALA A 336 -15.65 -11.13 -10.91
C ALA A 336 -15.35 -11.79 -12.26
N LEU A 337 -15.58 -13.10 -12.40
CA LEU A 337 -15.36 -13.81 -13.66
C LEU A 337 -16.41 -13.47 -14.73
N ARG A 338 -17.68 -13.25 -14.35
CA ARG A 338 -18.70 -12.68 -15.26
C ARG A 338 -18.25 -11.32 -15.78
N LYS A 339 -17.78 -10.45 -14.89
CA LYS A 339 -17.25 -9.12 -15.25
C LYS A 339 -16.03 -9.23 -16.17
N PHE A 340 -15.12 -10.16 -15.90
CA PHE A 340 -13.98 -10.46 -16.76
C PHE A 340 -14.43 -10.87 -18.17
N LYS A 341 -15.36 -11.82 -18.28
CA LYS A 341 -15.90 -12.26 -19.58
C LYS A 341 -16.57 -11.11 -20.34
N THR A 342 -17.33 -10.26 -19.66
CA THR A 342 -17.93 -9.05 -20.26
C THR A 342 -16.86 -8.09 -20.77
N ASN A 343 -15.83 -7.80 -19.97
CA ASN A 343 -14.74 -6.89 -20.35
C ASN A 343 -13.95 -7.41 -21.57
N HIS A 344 -13.80 -8.73 -21.68
CA HIS A 344 -13.09 -9.39 -22.78
C HIS A 344 -14.02 -9.87 -23.91
N GLN A 345 -15.32 -9.52 -23.87
CA GLN A 345 -16.32 -9.87 -24.88
C GLN A 345 -16.42 -11.39 -25.16
N LEU A 346 -16.23 -12.20 -24.12
CA LEU A 346 -16.20 -13.66 -24.21
C LEU A 346 -17.63 -14.24 -24.12
N SER A 347 -17.97 -15.14 -25.04
CA SER A 347 -19.27 -15.82 -25.09
C SER A 347 -19.32 -17.09 -24.23
N GLY A 348 -20.42 -17.83 -24.28
CA GLY A 348 -20.55 -19.14 -23.60
C GLY A 348 -21.12 -19.12 -22.18
N GLY A 349 -21.81 -18.04 -21.77
CA GLY A 349 -22.56 -18.00 -20.49
C GLY A 349 -21.69 -18.15 -19.24
N ASP A 350 -22.24 -18.71 -18.16
CA ASP A 350 -21.54 -18.93 -16.88
C ASP A 350 -20.70 -20.22 -16.90
N VAL A 351 -19.80 -20.30 -17.88
CA VAL A 351 -18.91 -21.44 -18.11
C VAL A 351 -17.46 -20.97 -18.27
N LEU A 352 -16.57 -21.67 -17.55
CA LEU A 352 -15.11 -21.64 -17.73
C LEU A 352 -14.74 -22.75 -18.73
N GLY A 353 -14.74 -22.41 -20.02
CA GLY A 353 -14.24 -23.27 -21.09
C GLY A 353 -12.86 -22.82 -21.59
N ALA A 354 -12.29 -23.56 -22.54
CA ALA A 354 -10.96 -23.30 -23.11
C ALA A 354 -10.74 -21.83 -23.53
N THR A 355 -11.72 -21.17 -24.15
CA THR A 355 -11.62 -19.75 -24.54
C THR A 355 -11.51 -18.81 -23.34
N THR A 356 -12.33 -19.04 -22.31
CA THR A 356 -12.28 -18.25 -21.07
C THR A 356 -10.97 -18.51 -20.31
N ALA A 357 -10.54 -19.76 -20.24
CA ALA A 357 -9.29 -20.14 -19.59
C ALA A 357 -8.07 -19.54 -20.29
N LYS A 358 -8.06 -19.56 -21.62
CA LYS A 358 -7.02 -18.92 -22.43
C LYS A 358 -7.00 -17.40 -22.20
N ALA A 359 -8.16 -16.75 -22.22
CA ALA A 359 -8.26 -15.32 -21.94
C ALA A 359 -7.78 -14.96 -20.53
N LEU A 360 -8.10 -15.78 -19.51
CA LEU A 360 -7.56 -15.61 -18.16
C LEU A 360 -6.04 -15.75 -18.15
N LEU A 361 -5.48 -16.78 -18.80
CA LEU A 361 -4.02 -16.94 -18.90
C LEU A 361 -3.34 -15.79 -19.66
N ASP A 362 -3.98 -15.25 -20.70
CA ASP A 362 -3.47 -14.10 -21.47
C ASP A 362 -3.64 -12.78 -20.70
N ALA A 363 -4.59 -12.72 -19.77
CA ALA A 363 -4.79 -11.61 -18.85
C ALA A 363 -4.02 -11.77 -17.54
N LYS A 364 -3.40 -12.93 -17.31
CA LYS A 364 -2.41 -13.09 -16.24
C LYS A 364 -1.38 -12.02 -16.51
N PRO A 365 -1.13 -11.09 -15.57
CA PRO A 365 -0.11 -10.06 -15.77
C PRO A 365 1.15 -10.77 -16.24
N SER A 366 1.54 -10.52 -17.50
CA SER A 366 2.60 -11.26 -18.18
C SER A 366 3.81 -11.28 -17.27
N ALA A 367 4.12 -12.46 -16.74
CA ALA A 367 4.97 -12.67 -15.58
C ALA A 367 6.32 -11.95 -15.75
N GLY A 368 6.44 -10.80 -15.10
CA GLY A 368 7.68 -10.07 -14.94
C GLY A 368 8.02 -9.08 -16.06
N ILE A 369 9.09 -8.35 -15.74
CA ILE A 369 9.74 -7.34 -16.57
C ILE A 369 10.19 -7.91 -17.92
N LEU A 370 10.26 -7.06 -18.94
CA LEU A 370 10.77 -7.44 -20.26
C LEU A 370 12.19 -8.05 -20.12
N PRO A 371 12.39 -9.38 -20.34
CA PRO A 371 13.65 -10.03 -20.04
C PRO A 371 14.80 -9.46 -20.88
N ASN A 372 15.93 -9.16 -20.24
CA ASN A 372 17.15 -8.65 -20.88
C ASN A 372 17.09 -7.22 -21.44
N TRP A 373 16.02 -6.43 -21.19
CA TRP A 373 16.04 -5.00 -21.51
C TRP A 373 16.90 -4.22 -20.51
N GLN A 374 18.11 -3.86 -20.92
CA GLN A 374 19.07 -3.12 -20.09
C GLN A 374 19.16 -1.63 -20.45
N GLY A 375 18.21 -1.14 -21.26
CA GLY A 375 18.31 0.18 -21.88
C GLY A 375 19.05 0.14 -23.22
N GLY A 376 18.97 1.25 -23.94
CA GLY A 376 19.57 1.38 -25.27
C GLY A 376 19.39 2.79 -25.79
N ASP A 377 19.75 3.02 -27.05
CA ASP A 377 19.49 4.31 -27.70
C ASP A 377 17.98 4.56 -27.88
N LYS A 378 17.64 5.76 -28.38
CA LYS A 378 16.25 6.17 -28.63
C LYS A 378 15.49 5.16 -29.50
N GLN A 379 16.12 4.59 -30.52
CA GLN A 379 15.46 3.65 -31.41
C GLN A 379 15.16 2.33 -30.69
N ALA A 380 16.15 1.80 -29.95
CA ALA A 380 15.98 0.60 -29.15
C ALA A 380 14.89 0.78 -28.07
N ALA A 381 14.85 1.94 -27.40
CA ALA A 381 13.86 2.25 -26.39
C ALA A 381 12.43 2.31 -26.98
N VAL A 382 12.25 2.92 -28.15
CA VAL A 382 10.96 2.93 -28.86
C VAL A 382 10.51 1.50 -29.19
N GLN A 383 11.42 0.64 -29.67
CA GLN A 383 11.09 -0.76 -29.94
C GLN A 383 10.72 -1.54 -28.66
N ALA A 384 11.44 -1.29 -27.56
CA ALA A 384 11.11 -1.89 -26.27
C ALA A 384 9.73 -1.44 -25.77
N ILE A 385 9.36 -0.17 -25.94
CA ILE A 385 8.02 0.35 -25.60
C ILE A 385 6.93 -0.34 -26.42
N ILE A 386 7.13 -0.50 -27.74
CA ILE A 386 6.19 -1.23 -28.60
C ILE A 386 6.06 -2.68 -28.12
N GLN A 387 7.18 -3.33 -27.80
CA GLN A 387 7.19 -4.72 -27.35
C GLN A 387 6.47 -4.88 -26.01
N GLU A 388 6.70 -3.99 -25.04
CA GLU A 388 6.04 -4.06 -23.75
C GLU A 388 4.55 -3.70 -23.85
N ALA A 389 4.19 -2.70 -24.66
CA ALA A 389 2.79 -2.38 -24.96
C ALA A 389 2.06 -3.61 -25.53
N ASN A 390 2.65 -4.29 -26.52
CA ASN A 390 2.09 -5.52 -27.08
C ASN A 390 2.01 -6.66 -26.05
N ARG A 391 3.03 -6.84 -25.20
CA ARG A 391 3.02 -7.83 -24.09
C ARG A 391 1.91 -7.57 -23.08
N GLN A 392 1.49 -6.32 -22.93
CA GLN A 392 0.38 -5.91 -22.09
C GLN A 392 -0.91 -5.68 -22.89
N ASN A 393 -1.03 -6.22 -24.10
CA ASN A 393 -2.23 -6.17 -24.95
C ASN A 393 -2.67 -4.74 -25.35
N ILE A 394 -1.74 -3.81 -25.51
CA ILE A 394 -1.95 -2.49 -26.10
C ILE A 394 -1.43 -2.53 -27.53
N THR A 395 -2.33 -2.67 -28.50
CA THR A 395 -1.99 -2.77 -29.93
C THR A 395 -2.37 -1.52 -30.73
N SER A 396 -3.09 -0.58 -30.12
CA SER A 396 -3.47 0.67 -30.80
C SER A 396 -2.24 1.54 -31.03
N GLN A 397 -2.00 1.87 -32.30
CA GLN A 397 -0.90 2.75 -32.70
C GLN A 397 -0.99 4.13 -32.00
N ALA A 398 -2.20 4.66 -31.83
CA ALA A 398 -2.41 5.93 -31.15
C ALA A 398 -2.01 5.84 -29.67
N GLN A 399 -2.40 4.76 -28.97
CA GLN A 399 -2.02 4.54 -27.58
C GLN A 399 -0.51 4.38 -27.43
N ILE A 400 0.12 3.57 -28.29
CA ILE A 400 1.58 3.39 -28.31
C ILE A 400 2.30 4.72 -28.57
N ALA A 401 1.84 5.50 -29.54
CA ALA A 401 2.41 6.82 -29.83
C ALA A 401 2.37 7.75 -28.62
N TYR A 402 1.27 7.71 -27.84
CA TYR A 402 1.14 8.49 -26.62
C TYR A 402 2.09 8.02 -25.49
N ILE A 403 2.26 6.71 -25.33
CA ILE A 403 3.22 6.14 -24.36
C ILE A 403 4.64 6.63 -24.71
N VAL A 404 5.03 6.54 -25.99
CA VAL A 404 6.35 6.99 -26.48
C VAL A 404 6.53 8.50 -26.29
N ALA A 405 5.50 9.29 -26.59
CA ALA A 405 5.51 10.75 -26.40
C ALA A 405 5.70 11.16 -24.94
N THR A 406 5.09 10.41 -24.01
CA THR A 406 5.29 10.62 -22.58
C THR A 406 6.73 10.36 -22.19
N VAL A 407 7.33 9.24 -22.62
CA VAL A 407 8.75 8.95 -22.35
C VAL A 407 9.65 10.04 -22.92
N GLN A 408 9.39 10.51 -24.14
CA GLN A 408 10.15 11.60 -24.73
C GLN A 408 10.11 12.85 -23.84
N HIS A 409 8.94 13.18 -23.28
CA HIS A 409 8.79 14.34 -22.43
C HIS A 409 9.49 14.18 -21.07
N GLU A 410 9.14 13.13 -20.33
CA GLU A 410 9.58 12.91 -18.95
C GLU A 410 11.11 12.70 -18.84
N THR A 411 11.74 12.20 -19.91
CA THR A 411 13.18 11.91 -19.95
C THR A 411 14.01 12.99 -20.65
N ALA A 412 13.41 14.15 -20.96
CA ALA A 412 14.00 15.19 -21.81
C ALA A 412 14.66 14.64 -23.08
N GLU A 413 13.92 13.80 -23.79
CA GLU A 413 14.30 13.16 -25.05
C GLU A 413 15.48 12.16 -24.97
N SER A 414 15.97 11.83 -23.77
CA SER A 414 17.06 10.85 -23.59
C SER A 414 16.60 9.40 -23.77
N PHE A 415 15.31 9.11 -23.55
CA PHE A 415 14.74 7.76 -23.53
C PHE A 415 15.43 6.83 -22.51
N GLN A 416 16.00 7.40 -21.45
CA GLN A 416 16.52 6.67 -20.30
C GLN A 416 15.64 6.90 -19.07
N PRO A 417 15.48 5.92 -18.17
CA PRO A 417 14.96 6.15 -16.83
C PRO A 417 15.73 7.29 -16.15
N VAL A 418 15.01 8.27 -15.58
CA VAL A 418 15.63 9.41 -14.89
C VAL A 418 15.18 9.49 -13.44
N LYS A 419 16.06 10.01 -12.58
CA LYS A 419 15.71 10.40 -11.21
C LYS A 419 15.17 11.82 -11.25
N GLU A 420 14.23 12.14 -10.37
CA GLU A 420 13.77 13.51 -10.17
C GLU A 420 14.95 14.45 -9.92
N SER A 421 14.88 15.65 -10.50
CA SER A 421 15.95 16.67 -10.40
C SER A 421 17.30 16.29 -11.02
N TYR A 422 17.37 15.27 -11.89
CA TYR A 422 18.61 14.88 -12.59
C TYR A 422 19.29 16.02 -13.36
N TYR A 423 18.51 17.00 -13.86
CA TYR A 423 19.01 18.15 -14.61
C TYR A 423 19.91 19.10 -13.79
N LEU A 424 19.89 18.99 -12.46
CA LEU A 424 20.77 19.75 -11.58
C LEU A 424 22.20 19.16 -11.52
N GLY A 425 22.40 17.92 -11.96
CA GLY A 425 23.63 17.16 -11.78
C GLY A 425 23.89 16.77 -10.33
N GLU A 426 24.73 15.75 -10.11
CA GLU A 426 25.11 15.33 -8.75
C GLU A 426 26.30 16.16 -8.22
N PRO A 427 26.31 16.56 -6.93
CA PRO A 427 25.40 16.15 -5.85
C PRO A 427 24.15 17.04 -5.67
N ALA A 428 23.98 18.11 -6.46
CA ALA A 428 22.90 19.07 -6.28
C ALA A 428 21.51 18.44 -6.47
N GLY A 429 21.37 17.49 -7.40
CA GLY A 429 20.17 16.69 -7.61
C GLY A 429 19.82 15.86 -6.38
N GLU A 430 20.77 15.13 -5.81
CA GLU A 430 20.54 14.36 -4.57
C GLU A 430 20.17 15.27 -3.40
N ASN A 431 20.89 16.38 -3.21
CA ASN A 431 20.58 17.35 -2.17
C ASN A 431 19.15 17.89 -2.33
N HIS A 432 18.71 18.16 -3.56
CA HIS A 432 17.33 18.57 -3.81
C HIS A 432 16.34 17.45 -3.48
N ARG A 433 16.59 16.22 -3.94
CA ARG A 433 15.68 15.10 -3.70
C ARG A 433 15.49 14.82 -2.21
N GLN A 434 16.54 14.95 -1.41
CA GLN A 434 16.46 14.82 0.06
C GLN A 434 15.56 15.88 0.71
N THR A 435 15.26 16.99 0.03
CA THR A 435 14.28 17.99 0.51
C THR A 435 12.84 17.67 0.12
N LEU A 436 12.60 16.68 -0.75
CA LEU A 436 11.25 16.34 -1.21
C LEU A 436 10.47 15.61 -0.11
N ARG A 437 9.21 16.00 0.06
CA ARG A 437 8.18 15.47 0.98
C ARG A 437 7.80 13.99 0.81
N TYR A 438 8.47 13.29 -0.08
CA TYR A 438 8.25 11.88 -0.36
C TYR A 438 9.58 11.16 -0.58
N TYR A 439 10.72 11.77 -0.21
CA TYR A 439 11.99 11.07 -0.12
C TYR A 439 11.87 9.90 0.88
N PRO A 440 12.46 8.72 0.62
CA PRO A 440 13.32 8.36 -0.51
C PRO A 440 12.57 7.99 -1.80
N TYR A 441 11.24 7.99 -1.80
CA TYR A 441 10.34 7.64 -2.93
C TYR A 441 10.09 8.80 -3.89
N TYR A 442 11.14 9.56 -4.21
CA TYR A 442 11.11 10.58 -5.26
C TYR A 442 10.92 9.97 -6.66
N GLY A 443 10.61 10.82 -7.64
CA GLY A 443 10.34 10.39 -9.00
C GLY A 443 11.48 9.55 -9.60
N ARG A 444 11.17 8.34 -10.03
CA ARG A 444 12.11 7.47 -10.76
C ARG A 444 11.48 6.88 -12.02
N GLY A 445 12.34 6.53 -12.97
CA GLY A 445 11.90 5.83 -14.17
C GLY A 445 11.46 6.74 -15.31
N TYR A 446 10.82 6.13 -16.29
CA TYR A 446 10.23 6.73 -17.49
C TYR A 446 9.03 7.64 -17.20
N VAL A 447 8.41 7.52 -16.01
CA VAL A 447 7.16 8.21 -15.66
C VAL A 447 7.20 8.84 -14.27
N GLN A 448 8.40 9.03 -13.71
CA GLN A 448 8.62 9.66 -12.40
C GLN A 448 7.73 9.07 -11.30
N LEU A 449 7.83 7.76 -11.07
CA LEU A 449 7.09 7.08 -10.00
C LEU A 449 7.45 7.70 -8.65
N THR A 450 6.48 8.31 -8.00
CA THR A 450 6.61 9.00 -6.71
C THR A 450 5.78 8.29 -5.64
N TRP A 451 6.11 8.51 -4.37
CA TRP A 451 5.37 8.06 -3.18
C TRP A 451 5.44 6.58 -2.83
N ASP A 452 5.59 6.28 -1.54
CA ASP A 452 5.76 4.93 -1.02
C ASP A 452 4.62 3.97 -1.42
N TYR A 453 3.35 4.42 -1.39
CA TYR A 453 2.21 3.58 -1.77
C TYR A 453 2.28 3.10 -3.22
N ASN A 454 2.87 3.88 -4.13
CA ASN A 454 3.08 3.46 -5.51
C ASN A 454 4.24 2.46 -5.61
N TYR A 455 5.31 2.65 -4.85
CA TYR A 455 6.40 1.68 -4.77
C TYR A 455 5.93 0.36 -4.15
N ARG A 456 5.08 0.38 -3.10
CA ARG A 456 4.43 -0.80 -2.52
C ARG A 456 3.54 -1.51 -3.54
N LYS A 457 2.65 -0.77 -4.20
CA LYS A 457 1.78 -1.31 -5.26
C LYS A 457 2.58 -2.04 -6.33
N TYR A 458 3.65 -1.43 -6.85
CA TYR A 458 4.48 -2.08 -7.86
C TYR A 458 5.42 -3.13 -7.29
N SER A 459 5.74 -3.08 -5.99
CA SER A 459 6.41 -4.18 -5.31
C SER A 459 5.56 -5.44 -5.31
N ASP A 460 4.26 -5.29 -5.01
CA ASP A 460 3.29 -6.39 -5.03
C ASP A 460 3.06 -6.92 -6.45
N ILE A 461 2.90 -6.02 -7.44
CA ILE A 461 2.67 -6.41 -8.84
C ILE A 461 3.89 -7.14 -9.43
N LEU A 462 5.10 -6.65 -9.17
CA LEU A 462 6.33 -7.19 -9.75
C LEU A 462 6.99 -8.28 -8.92
N GLY A 463 6.59 -8.45 -7.66
CA GLY A 463 7.29 -9.30 -6.71
C GLY A 463 8.70 -8.81 -6.42
N LEU A 464 8.95 -7.51 -6.46
CA LEU A 464 10.27 -6.90 -6.21
C LEU A 464 10.20 -5.99 -4.99
N ASP A 465 11.24 -5.95 -4.17
CA ASP A 465 11.28 -5.04 -3.02
C ASP A 465 11.69 -3.62 -3.44
N LEU A 466 10.74 -2.89 -4.05
CA LEU A 466 10.95 -1.50 -4.46
C LEU A 466 10.82 -0.53 -3.27
N VAL A 467 10.25 -0.98 -2.15
CA VAL A 467 10.11 -0.16 -0.94
C VAL A 467 11.49 0.05 -0.31
N ASN A 468 12.24 -1.03 -0.11
CA ASN A 468 13.57 -0.94 0.50
C ASN A 468 14.67 -0.71 -0.53
N ASN A 469 14.41 -0.98 -1.81
CA ASN A 469 15.34 -0.73 -2.91
C ASN A 469 14.69 0.14 -4.01
N PRO A 470 14.31 1.39 -3.71
CA PRO A 470 13.56 2.24 -4.66
C PRO A 470 14.35 2.55 -5.94
N ASP A 471 15.68 2.50 -5.88
CA ASP A 471 16.54 2.64 -7.06
C ASP A 471 16.38 1.48 -8.07
N LEU A 472 15.75 0.36 -7.72
CA LEU A 472 15.38 -0.67 -8.70
C LEU A 472 14.45 -0.13 -9.80
N VAL A 473 13.64 0.89 -9.51
CA VAL A 473 12.79 1.56 -10.52
C VAL A 473 13.62 2.23 -11.62
N MET A 474 14.92 2.48 -11.39
CA MET A 474 15.81 3.00 -12.43
C MET A 474 16.25 1.94 -13.44
N ARG A 475 16.01 0.64 -13.18
CA ARG A 475 16.27 -0.38 -14.18
C ARG A 475 15.29 -0.22 -15.35
N PRO A 476 15.77 -0.18 -16.61
CA PRO A 476 14.91 0.07 -17.77
C PRO A 476 13.77 -0.94 -17.92
N ASP A 477 13.99 -2.22 -17.61
CA ASP A 477 13.00 -3.29 -17.67
C ASP A 477 11.84 -3.09 -16.65
N ILE A 478 12.17 -2.75 -15.40
CA ILE A 478 11.20 -2.44 -14.34
C ILE A 478 10.44 -1.17 -14.69
N SER A 479 11.15 -0.10 -15.06
CA SER A 479 10.54 1.18 -15.37
C SER A 479 9.59 1.10 -16.56
N LEU A 480 9.91 0.27 -17.55
CA LEU A 480 9.12 0.10 -18.76
C LEU A 480 7.79 -0.60 -18.46
N PHE A 481 7.83 -1.66 -17.64
CA PHE A 481 6.63 -2.33 -17.18
C PHE A 481 5.70 -1.35 -16.43
N ILE A 482 6.25 -0.59 -15.48
CA ILE A 482 5.51 0.38 -14.65
C ILE A 482 4.81 1.43 -15.52
N LEU A 483 5.51 1.96 -16.52
CA LEU A 483 4.96 2.92 -17.47
C LEU A 483 3.72 2.38 -18.18
N VAL A 484 3.86 1.23 -18.86
CA VAL A 484 2.80 0.66 -19.70
C VAL A 484 1.63 0.18 -18.83
N HIS A 485 1.93 -0.53 -17.75
CA HIS A 485 0.93 -1.06 -16.83
C HIS A 485 0.13 0.06 -16.17
N GLY A 486 0.82 1.10 -15.69
CA GLY A 486 0.17 2.20 -15.00
C GLY A 486 -0.74 3.01 -15.90
N MET A 487 -0.35 3.22 -17.16
CA MET A 487 -1.20 3.90 -18.15
C MET A 487 -2.40 3.05 -18.57
N LYS A 488 -2.22 1.73 -18.68
CA LYS A 488 -3.30 0.81 -19.04
C LYS A 488 -4.38 0.73 -17.95
N TRP A 489 -3.95 0.63 -16.70
CA TRP A 489 -4.86 0.35 -15.58
C TRP A 489 -5.20 1.57 -14.73
N GLY A 490 -4.62 2.73 -15.03
CA GLY A 490 -4.84 3.98 -14.30
C GLY A 490 -4.19 3.95 -12.92
N ALA A 491 -3.05 3.30 -12.77
CA ALA A 491 -2.40 3.13 -11.48
C ALA A 491 -1.87 4.45 -10.89
N PHE A 492 -1.71 5.49 -11.71
CA PHE A 492 -1.16 6.79 -11.31
C PHE A 492 -2.24 7.78 -10.85
N THR A 493 -3.33 7.94 -11.61
CA THR A 493 -4.39 8.93 -11.34
C THR A 493 -5.81 8.36 -11.40
N THR A 494 -5.98 7.05 -11.51
CA THR A 494 -7.22 6.29 -11.82
C THR A 494 -7.70 6.34 -13.26
N LEU A 495 -7.21 7.30 -14.06
CA LEU A 495 -7.54 7.46 -15.47
C LEU A 495 -6.63 6.61 -16.35
N LYS A 496 -7.18 6.05 -17.43
CA LYS A 496 -6.56 5.04 -18.29
C LYS A 496 -6.40 5.54 -19.72
N LEU A 497 -5.58 4.84 -20.51
CA LEU A 497 -5.46 5.11 -21.95
C LEU A 497 -6.81 5.08 -22.66
N ASP A 498 -7.64 4.07 -22.39
CA ASP A 498 -8.95 3.89 -23.03
C ASP A 498 -9.95 5.01 -22.72
N ASP A 499 -9.75 5.78 -21.65
CA ASP A 499 -10.62 6.91 -21.30
C ASP A 499 -10.45 8.09 -22.28
N TYR A 500 -9.31 8.15 -23.00
CA TYR A 500 -8.96 9.26 -23.90
C TYR A 500 -8.60 8.84 -25.31
N ILE A 501 -8.10 7.61 -25.49
CA ILE A 501 -7.59 7.09 -26.75
C ILE A 501 -8.20 5.71 -26.97
N SER A 502 -9.13 5.63 -27.90
CA SER A 502 -9.85 4.42 -28.31
C SER A 502 -9.88 4.32 -29.84
N ASP A 503 -10.43 3.23 -30.38
CA ASP A 503 -10.56 3.04 -31.82
C ASP A 503 -11.42 4.12 -32.51
N ASN A 504 -12.30 4.78 -31.75
CA ASN A 504 -13.26 5.77 -32.28
C ASN A 504 -12.93 7.22 -31.91
N SER A 505 -11.99 7.45 -31.00
CA SER A 505 -11.69 8.80 -30.49
C SER A 505 -10.25 8.88 -29.97
N VAL A 506 -9.53 9.94 -30.35
CA VAL A 506 -8.16 10.19 -29.92
C VAL A 506 -8.06 11.60 -29.35
N ASP A 507 -7.90 11.70 -28.03
CA ASP A 507 -7.66 12.96 -27.29
C ASP A 507 -6.32 12.91 -26.54
N PHE A 508 -5.23 13.12 -27.27
CA PHE A 508 -3.89 13.18 -26.68
C PHE A 508 -3.70 14.33 -25.68
N TRP A 509 -4.49 15.40 -25.79
CA TRP A 509 -4.36 16.54 -24.89
C TRP A 509 -4.86 16.18 -23.50
N SER A 510 -6.08 15.66 -23.40
CA SER A 510 -6.66 15.24 -22.12
C SER A 510 -5.98 14.01 -21.53
N ALA A 511 -5.37 13.15 -22.38
CA ALA A 511 -4.62 11.99 -21.95
C ALA A 511 -3.48 12.33 -20.97
N ARG A 512 -2.99 13.58 -20.90
CA ARG A 512 -2.00 14.02 -19.90
C ARG A 512 -2.44 13.70 -18.46
N LYS A 513 -3.76 13.72 -18.19
CA LYS A 513 -4.34 13.40 -16.88
C LYS A 513 -4.06 11.97 -16.41
N ILE A 514 -3.64 11.05 -17.29
CA ILE A 514 -3.24 9.70 -16.93
C ILE A 514 -1.99 9.71 -16.05
N ILE A 515 -1.08 10.68 -16.24
CA ILE A 515 0.20 10.75 -15.53
C ILE A 515 0.22 11.86 -14.48
N ASN A 516 -0.19 13.07 -14.86
CA ASN A 516 -0.09 14.25 -14.00
C ASN A 516 -1.15 15.30 -14.37
N GLY A 517 -1.10 16.48 -13.76
CA GLY A 517 -1.88 17.64 -14.16
C GLY A 517 -1.65 18.05 -15.63
N MET A 518 -2.36 19.07 -16.09
CA MET A 518 -2.36 19.48 -17.51
C MET A 518 -1.10 20.24 -17.95
N ASP A 519 -0.04 20.24 -17.15
CA ASP A 519 1.22 20.86 -17.53
C ASP A 519 1.81 20.18 -18.76
N GLN A 520 2.32 20.98 -19.70
CA GLN A 520 2.96 20.49 -20.94
C GLN A 520 2.05 19.64 -21.87
N ALA A 521 0.73 19.58 -21.62
CA ALA A 521 -0.20 18.75 -22.38
C ALA A 521 -0.16 19.01 -23.90
N GLU A 522 -0.11 20.28 -24.31
CA GLU A 522 0.01 20.68 -25.73
C GLU A 522 1.32 20.17 -26.38
N ARG A 523 2.43 20.23 -25.63
CA ARG A 523 3.73 19.74 -26.10
C ARG A 523 3.73 18.22 -26.24
N ILE A 524 3.17 17.51 -25.26
CA ILE A 524 3.08 16.04 -25.28
C ILE A 524 2.12 15.58 -26.39
N GLN A 525 1.00 16.26 -26.60
CA GLN A 525 0.11 16.02 -27.73
C GLN A 525 0.85 16.15 -29.07
N THR A 526 1.65 17.19 -29.23
CA THR A 526 2.45 17.40 -30.45
C THR A 526 3.43 16.24 -30.66
N TYR A 527 4.10 15.78 -29.61
CA TYR A 527 4.94 14.58 -29.67
C TYR A 527 4.14 13.33 -30.07
N ALA A 528 2.97 13.13 -29.49
CA ALA A 528 2.12 11.96 -29.77
C ALA A 528 1.66 11.93 -31.23
N MET A 529 1.25 13.07 -31.81
CA MET A 529 0.88 13.17 -33.23
C MET A 529 2.05 12.83 -34.16
N ASN A 530 3.25 13.32 -33.83
CA ASN A 530 4.46 13.02 -34.60
C ASN A 530 4.83 11.54 -34.53
N TRP A 531 4.76 10.92 -33.34
CA TRP A 531 5.01 9.49 -33.18
C TRP A 531 3.96 8.63 -33.87
N GLN A 532 2.69 9.02 -33.81
CA GLN A 532 1.62 8.29 -34.49
C GLN A 532 1.88 8.22 -36.00
N THR A 533 2.38 9.32 -36.59
CA THR A 533 2.77 9.37 -38.00
C THR A 533 3.98 8.50 -38.31
N GLN A 534 4.98 8.44 -37.40
CA GLN A 534 6.21 7.66 -37.62
C GLN A 534 6.04 6.16 -37.41
N LEU A 535 5.09 5.75 -36.57
CA LEU A 535 4.78 4.35 -36.33
C LEU A 535 3.89 3.75 -37.44
N GLY A 536 3.50 4.54 -38.45
CA GLY A 536 2.52 4.21 -39.49
C GLY A 536 3.07 4.17 -40.91
#